data_AF-A0A6I5RJL2-F1
#
_entry.id   AF-A0A6I5RJL2-F1
#
_cell.length_a   1.000
_cell.length_b   1.000
_cell.length_c   1.000
_cell.angle_alpha   90.00
_cell.angle_beta   90.00
_cell.angle_gamma   90.00
#
_symmetry.space_group_name_H-M   'P 1'
#
loop_
_entity.id
_entity.type
_entity.pdbx_description
1 polymer ?
#
loop_
_entity_poly.entity_id
_entity_poly.type
_entity_poly.pdbx_seq_one_letter_code
_entity_poly.pdbx_strand_id
1 'polypeptide(L)'
;MNKQRSWFWQIKEMGNGPDYFFFATFDKSDAERLAVLVRHHLPSIYVHDTEQVFSVSTLFSDCVVYARYCEQHTYDRTLQMKKSGIQQNIYYFADIEVCDHQLAIYHGLSGGMYDDTALVIALAQSPDLTLNEWKLGYTGYSSCEVARGTSALSLLAYLQ
;
A
#
# COMPACT_ATOMS: atom_id res chain seq x y z
N MET A 1 -2.85 21.19 -17.79
CA MET A 1 -3.05 20.09 -16.83
C MET A 1 -1.83 20.07 -15.92
N ASN A 2 -2.00 20.30 -14.62
CA ASN A 2 -0.89 20.11 -13.67
C ASN A 2 -0.51 18.62 -13.67
N LYS A 3 0.78 18.32 -13.74
CA LYS A 3 1.30 16.96 -13.81
C LYS A 3 1.25 16.37 -12.40
N GLN A 4 0.35 15.42 -12.17
CA GLN A 4 0.30 14.69 -10.90
C GLN A 4 1.62 13.92 -10.68
N ARG A 5 2.10 13.93 -9.45
CA ARG A 5 3.28 13.19 -9.01
C ARG A 5 2.87 11.82 -8.47
N SER A 6 3.75 10.84 -8.63
CA SER A 6 3.56 9.51 -8.02
C SER A 6 3.64 9.62 -6.50
N TRP A 7 2.93 8.78 -5.73
CA TRP A 7 2.96 8.89 -4.27
C TRP A 7 4.37 8.75 -3.66
N PHE A 8 5.28 8.06 -4.32
CA PHE A 8 6.69 7.90 -3.91
C PHE A 8 7.65 8.92 -4.54
N TRP A 9 7.16 9.98 -5.20
CA TRP A 9 8.01 10.88 -6.01
C TRP A 9 9.21 11.42 -5.23
N GLN A 10 9.00 11.85 -3.98
CA GLN A 10 10.05 12.44 -3.16
C GLN A 10 11.10 11.41 -2.76
N ILE A 11 10.69 10.15 -2.56
CA ILE A 11 11.62 9.06 -2.27
C ILE A 11 12.55 8.83 -3.48
N LYS A 12 11.98 8.84 -4.70
CA LYS A 12 12.75 8.75 -5.95
C LYS A 12 13.74 9.92 -6.10
N GLU A 13 13.32 11.15 -5.81
CA GLU A 13 14.21 12.32 -5.88
C GLU A 13 15.36 12.27 -4.87
N MET A 14 15.12 11.69 -3.69
CA MET A 14 16.15 11.51 -2.66
C MET A 14 17.11 10.34 -2.95
N GLY A 15 16.79 9.46 -3.91
CA GLY A 15 17.60 8.29 -4.24
C GLY A 15 17.72 7.26 -3.12
N ASN A 16 16.74 7.20 -2.21
CA ASN A 16 16.78 6.42 -0.99
C ASN A 16 15.90 5.19 -1.03
N GLY A 17 16.30 4.17 -0.25
CA GLY A 17 15.50 3.01 0.13
C GLY A 17 15.16 2.08 -1.03
N PRO A 18 15.32 0.76 -0.90
CA PRO A 18 14.79 -0.13 -1.92
C PRO A 18 13.32 -0.49 -1.63
N ASP A 19 12.88 -0.35 -0.37
CA ASP A 19 11.51 -0.68 0.06
C ASP A 19 10.73 0.60 0.34
N TYR A 20 9.58 0.79 -0.31
CA TYR A 20 8.72 1.96 -0.14
C TYR A 20 7.42 1.59 0.57
N PHE A 21 6.93 2.48 1.42
CA PHE A 21 5.64 2.31 2.07
C PHE A 21 4.79 3.56 1.97
N PHE A 22 3.48 3.35 1.90
CA PHE A 22 2.45 4.34 2.12
C PHE A 22 1.44 3.77 3.13
N PHE A 23 1.18 4.52 4.18
CA PHE A 23 0.17 4.17 5.19
C PHE A 23 -0.86 5.28 5.29
N ALA A 24 -2.11 4.88 5.41
CA ALA A 24 -3.23 5.79 5.64
C ALA A 24 -4.17 5.23 6.70
N THR A 25 -4.77 6.11 7.49
CA THR A 25 -5.81 5.79 8.47
C THR A 25 -7.04 6.62 8.17
N PHE A 26 -8.19 5.97 8.12
CA PHE A 26 -9.50 6.54 7.83
C PHE A 26 -10.37 6.59 9.09
N ASP A 27 -11.60 7.11 9.00
CA ASP A 27 -12.54 6.97 10.10
C ASP A 27 -12.90 5.50 10.34
N LYS A 28 -13.07 5.11 11.60
CA LYS A 28 -13.41 3.72 11.96
C LYS A 28 -14.70 3.26 11.32
N SER A 29 -15.66 4.16 11.14
CA SER A 29 -16.94 3.87 10.50
C SER A 29 -16.84 3.62 8.99
N ASP A 30 -15.68 3.88 8.38
CA ASP A 30 -15.43 3.72 6.94
C ASP A 30 -14.77 2.37 6.57
N ALA A 31 -14.40 1.54 7.56
CA ALA A 31 -13.62 0.31 7.34
C ALA A 31 -14.13 -0.58 6.18
N GLU A 32 -15.42 -0.91 6.18
CA GLU A 32 -16.05 -1.70 5.11
C GLU A 32 -16.01 -0.99 3.75
N ARG A 33 -16.30 0.32 3.73
CA ARG A 33 -16.31 1.12 2.49
C ARG A 33 -14.91 1.24 1.91
N LEU A 34 -13.90 1.38 2.77
CA LEU A 34 -12.50 1.40 2.38
C LEU A 34 -12.12 0.12 1.62
N ALA A 35 -12.46 -1.05 2.17
CA ALA A 35 -12.18 -2.32 1.52
C ALA A 35 -12.87 -2.47 0.15
N VAL A 36 -14.13 -2.01 0.04
CA VAL A 36 -14.88 -2.01 -1.23
C VAL A 36 -14.23 -1.10 -2.26
N LEU A 37 -13.82 0.12 -1.88
CA LEU A 37 -13.21 1.08 -2.79
C LEU A 37 -11.81 0.65 -3.20
N VAL A 38 -11.01 0.08 -2.29
CA VAL A 38 -9.72 -0.52 -2.64
C VAL A 38 -9.89 -1.60 -3.70
N ARG A 39 -10.86 -2.50 -3.51
CA ARG A 39 -11.18 -3.53 -4.52
C ARG A 39 -11.59 -2.94 -5.87
N HIS A 40 -12.40 -1.88 -5.84
CA HIS A 40 -12.92 -1.23 -7.04
C HIS A 40 -11.83 -0.54 -7.87
N HIS A 41 -10.84 0.07 -7.19
CA HIS A 41 -9.74 0.82 -7.80
C HIS A 41 -8.42 0.04 -7.86
N LEU A 42 -8.46 -1.25 -7.57
CA LEU A 42 -7.26 -2.08 -7.52
C LEU A 42 -6.57 -2.13 -8.90
N PRO A 43 -5.25 -1.88 -8.99
CA PRO A 43 -4.52 -2.07 -10.24
C PRO A 43 -4.56 -3.53 -10.68
N SER A 44 -4.63 -3.77 -12.00
CA SER A 44 -4.81 -5.12 -12.57
C SER A 44 -3.66 -6.10 -12.33
N ILE A 45 -2.52 -5.61 -11.86
CA ILE A 45 -1.35 -6.45 -11.52
C ILE A 45 -1.53 -7.18 -10.18
N TYR A 46 -2.52 -6.77 -9.37
CA TYR A 46 -2.77 -7.35 -8.06
C TYR A 46 -3.85 -8.43 -8.13
N VAL A 47 -3.66 -9.45 -7.30
CA VAL A 47 -4.63 -10.52 -7.05
C VAL A 47 -5.04 -10.53 -5.60
N HIS A 48 -6.29 -10.90 -5.35
CA HIS A 48 -6.82 -11.05 -3.99
C HIS A 48 -6.17 -12.25 -3.31
N ASP A 49 -5.47 -12.02 -2.20
CA ASP A 49 -4.84 -13.08 -1.41
C ASP A 49 -5.86 -13.77 -0.49
N THR A 50 -6.71 -14.61 -1.06
CA THR A 50 -7.70 -15.39 -0.29
C THR A 50 -7.06 -16.49 0.56
N GLU A 51 -5.82 -16.85 0.25
CA GLU A 51 -5.08 -17.95 0.87
C GLU A 51 -4.22 -17.49 2.05
N GLN A 52 -4.21 -16.18 2.31
CA GLN A 52 -3.39 -15.48 3.31
C GLN A 52 -1.93 -15.94 3.23
N VAL A 53 -1.43 -16.12 2.01
CA VAL A 53 -0.09 -16.67 1.78
C VAL A 53 0.99 -15.67 2.17
N PHE A 54 0.71 -14.39 2.01
CA PHE A 54 1.65 -13.31 2.25
C PHE A 54 1.02 -12.29 3.21
N SER A 55 1.81 -11.70 4.09
CA SER A 55 1.31 -10.66 4.99
C SER A 55 2.43 -9.70 5.34
N VAL A 56 2.18 -8.41 5.10
CA VAL A 56 3.02 -7.33 5.63
C VAL A 56 2.50 -6.87 7.01
N SER A 57 1.46 -7.54 7.54
CA SER A 57 0.71 -7.14 8.74
C SER A 57 1.46 -7.34 10.06
N THR A 58 2.79 -7.49 10.06
CA THR A 58 3.58 -7.25 11.29
C THR A 58 3.48 -5.79 11.75
N LEU A 59 2.95 -4.90 10.92
CA LEU A 59 2.78 -3.47 11.19
C LEU A 59 1.48 -3.10 11.92
N PHE A 60 0.49 -3.99 11.95
CA PHE A 60 -0.79 -3.75 12.63
C PHE A 60 -1.07 -4.89 13.60
N SER A 61 -0.82 -4.66 14.89
CA SER A 61 -1.22 -5.61 15.95
C SER A 61 -2.72 -5.50 16.22
N ASP A 62 -3.41 -6.64 16.33
CA ASP A 62 -4.82 -6.75 16.75
C ASP A 62 -5.84 -5.99 15.89
N CYS A 63 -5.81 -6.16 14.57
CA CYS A 63 -6.79 -5.59 13.64
C CYS A 63 -7.51 -6.66 12.79
N VAL A 64 -8.71 -6.34 12.30
CA VAL A 64 -9.45 -7.21 11.38
C VAL A 64 -9.00 -6.96 9.95
N VAL A 65 -8.41 -7.95 9.29
CA VAL A 65 -8.03 -7.84 7.87
C VAL A 65 -9.28 -7.96 7.00
N TYR A 66 -9.67 -6.88 6.32
CA TYR A 66 -10.82 -6.84 5.42
C TYR A 66 -10.46 -7.30 4.00
N ALA A 67 -9.27 -6.95 3.53
CA ALA A 67 -8.80 -7.32 2.21
C ALA A 67 -7.28 -7.29 2.14
N ARG A 68 -6.70 -8.21 1.36
CA ARG A 68 -5.27 -8.24 1.05
C ARG A 68 -5.06 -8.55 -0.41
N TYR A 69 -4.14 -7.83 -1.04
CA TYR A 69 -3.84 -7.95 -2.44
C TYR A 69 -2.34 -7.95 -2.67
N CYS A 70 -1.83 -8.98 -3.32
CA CYS A 70 -0.41 -9.05 -3.69
C CYS A 70 -0.27 -8.94 -5.20
N GLU A 71 0.85 -8.40 -5.66
CA GLU A 71 1.20 -8.49 -7.07
C GLU A 71 1.30 -9.96 -7.51
N GLN A 72 0.88 -10.27 -8.75
CA GLN A 72 0.73 -11.63 -9.27
C GLN A 72 1.97 -12.53 -9.08
N HIS A 73 3.17 -12.06 -9.43
CA HIS A 73 4.39 -12.84 -9.24
C HIS A 73 4.67 -13.09 -7.76
N THR A 74 4.45 -12.10 -6.89
CA THR A 74 4.54 -12.25 -5.43
C THR A 74 3.59 -13.33 -4.93
N TYR A 75 2.33 -13.31 -5.37
CA TYR A 75 1.31 -14.29 -5.01
C TYR A 75 1.72 -15.71 -5.44
N ASP A 76 2.09 -15.89 -6.71
CA ASP A 76 2.44 -17.21 -7.25
C ASP A 76 3.65 -17.83 -6.54
N ARG A 77 4.67 -17.01 -6.27
CA ARG A 77 5.85 -17.43 -5.51
C ARG A 77 5.48 -17.86 -4.09
N THR A 78 4.65 -17.07 -3.42
CA THR A 78 4.27 -17.37 -2.03
C THR A 78 3.40 -18.61 -1.93
N LEU A 79 2.48 -18.79 -2.88
CA LEU A 79 1.68 -20.00 -2.99
C LEU A 79 2.54 -21.24 -3.28
N GLN A 80 3.57 -21.12 -4.11
CA GLN A 80 4.52 -22.20 -4.37
C GLN A 80 5.32 -22.57 -3.11
N MET A 81 5.80 -21.59 -2.35
CA MET A 81 6.49 -21.83 -1.08
C MET A 81 5.59 -22.54 -0.08
N LYS A 82 4.34 -22.07 0.10
CA LYS A 82 3.33 -22.72 0.95
C LYS A 82 3.09 -24.17 0.56
N LYS A 83 2.95 -24.47 -0.74
CA LYS A 83 2.73 -25.83 -1.26
C LYS A 83 3.94 -26.74 -1.09
N SER A 84 5.15 -26.21 -1.24
CA SER A 84 6.39 -26.99 -1.17
C SER A 84 6.93 -27.16 0.24
N GLY A 85 6.53 -26.28 1.19
CA GLY A 85 7.13 -26.21 2.52
C GLY A 85 8.56 -25.64 2.53
N ILE A 86 9.03 -25.08 1.40
CA ILE A 86 10.36 -24.51 1.27
C ILE A 86 10.25 -22.99 1.23
N GLN A 87 10.91 -22.32 2.18
CA GLN A 87 10.93 -20.87 2.24
C GLN A 87 12.04 -20.28 1.35
N GLN A 88 11.72 -19.21 0.65
CA GLN A 88 12.61 -18.46 -0.22
C GLN A 88 12.39 -16.96 -0.03
N ASN A 89 13.41 -16.16 -0.32
CA ASN A 89 13.27 -14.71 -0.28
C ASN A 89 12.52 -14.22 -1.52
N ILE A 90 11.48 -13.42 -1.31
CA ILE A 90 10.86 -12.61 -2.36
C ILE A 90 11.39 -11.19 -2.18
N TYR A 91 12.28 -10.81 -3.08
CA TYR A 91 12.95 -9.51 -3.02
C TYR A 91 12.12 -8.40 -3.66
N TYR A 92 11.52 -8.69 -4.81
CA TYR A 92 10.65 -7.76 -5.53
C TYR A 92 9.21 -8.13 -5.24
N PHE A 93 8.49 -7.27 -4.53
CA PHE A 93 7.08 -7.49 -4.25
C PHE A 93 6.32 -6.18 -4.13
N ALA A 94 5.01 -6.25 -4.34
CA ALA A 94 4.08 -5.21 -3.95
C ALA A 94 2.85 -5.82 -3.29
N ASP A 95 2.40 -5.15 -2.25
CA ASP A 95 1.25 -5.57 -1.44
C ASP A 95 0.39 -4.36 -1.07
N ILE A 96 -0.91 -4.59 -1.05
CA ILE A 96 -1.93 -3.67 -0.56
C ILE A 96 -2.77 -4.41 0.46
N GLU A 97 -2.84 -3.88 1.67
CA GLU A 97 -3.59 -4.45 2.78
C GLU A 97 -4.54 -3.43 3.38
N VAL A 98 -5.77 -3.87 3.64
CA VAL A 98 -6.78 -3.12 4.38
C VAL A 98 -7.04 -3.85 5.70
N CYS A 99 -6.62 -3.25 6.81
CA CYS A 99 -6.87 -3.75 8.15
C CYS A 99 -7.70 -2.73 8.95
N ASP A 100 -8.92 -3.11 9.34
CA ASP A 100 -9.95 -2.21 9.84
C ASP A 100 -10.08 -0.93 8.99
N HIS A 101 -9.67 0.20 9.56
CA HIS A 101 -9.74 1.54 8.99
C HIS A 101 -8.38 2.01 8.49
N GLN A 102 -7.44 1.09 8.28
CA GLN A 102 -6.07 1.36 7.89
C GLN A 102 -5.79 0.74 6.52
N LEU A 103 -5.05 1.49 5.71
CA LEU A 103 -4.51 1.06 4.43
C LEU A 103 -2.99 1.01 4.52
N ALA A 104 -2.42 -0.09 4.07
CA ALA A 104 -1.00 -0.22 3.78
C ALA A 104 -0.79 -0.51 2.30
N ILE A 105 0.14 0.22 1.70
CA ILE A 105 0.73 -0.10 0.41
C ILE A 105 2.23 -0.25 0.66
N TYR A 106 2.79 -1.39 0.25
CA TYR A 106 4.17 -1.71 0.54
C TYR A 106 4.86 -2.36 -0.66
N HIS A 107 6.02 -1.84 -1.00
CA HIS A 107 6.83 -2.21 -2.13
C HIS A 107 8.20 -2.67 -1.62
N GLY A 108 8.61 -3.90 -1.89
CA GLY A 108 9.92 -4.41 -1.50
C GLY A 108 10.87 -4.56 -2.67
N LEU A 109 12.10 -4.06 -2.54
CA LEU A 109 13.16 -3.83 -3.54
C LEU A 109 12.71 -3.34 -4.93
N SER A 110 11.45 -3.01 -5.13
CA SER A 110 10.86 -2.62 -6.41
C SER A 110 11.01 -1.13 -6.68
N GLY A 111 11.41 -0.34 -5.68
CA GLY A 111 11.38 1.11 -5.76
C GLY A 111 10.00 1.56 -6.26
N GLY A 112 9.96 2.41 -7.29
CA GLY A 112 8.69 2.74 -7.96
C GLY A 112 8.52 2.06 -9.32
N MET A 113 8.80 0.76 -9.39
CA MET A 113 8.39 -0.12 -10.49
C MET A 113 6.86 -0.29 -10.52
N TYR A 114 6.23 -0.33 -9.34
CA TYR A 114 4.79 -0.37 -9.19
C TYR A 114 4.28 1.05 -8.89
N ASP A 115 3.13 1.41 -9.44
CA ASP A 115 2.55 2.74 -9.27
C ASP A 115 1.06 2.65 -8.92
N ASP A 116 0.80 2.72 -7.62
CA ASP A 116 -0.56 2.71 -7.04
C ASP A 116 -1.13 4.13 -6.87
N THR A 117 -0.51 5.15 -7.47
CA THR A 117 -0.91 6.55 -7.26
C THR A 117 -2.36 6.78 -7.67
N ALA A 118 -2.85 6.14 -8.72
CA ALA A 118 -4.24 6.24 -9.13
C ALA A 118 -5.20 5.71 -8.04
N LEU A 119 -4.86 4.61 -7.36
CA LEU A 119 -5.60 4.10 -6.22
C LEU A 119 -5.57 5.11 -5.06
N VAL A 120 -4.39 5.61 -4.69
CA VAL A 120 -4.23 6.60 -3.60
C VAL A 120 -5.08 7.85 -3.86
N ILE A 121 -5.06 8.36 -5.09
CA ILE A 121 -5.86 9.52 -5.49
C ILE A 121 -7.36 9.21 -5.41
N ALA A 122 -7.80 8.05 -5.93
CA ALA A 122 -9.21 7.67 -5.91
C ALA A 122 -9.75 7.57 -4.48
N LEU A 123 -8.99 6.98 -3.56
CA LEU A 123 -9.37 6.89 -2.15
C LEU A 123 -9.42 8.28 -1.48
N ALA A 124 -8.45 9.15 -1.78
CA ALA A 124 -8.42 10.52 -1.25
C ALA A 124 -9.54 11.41 -1.81
N GLN A 125 -10.02 11.16 -3.02
CA GLN A 125 -11.11 11.91 -3.65
C GLN A 125 -12.50 11.34 -3.34
N SER A 126 -12.57 10.15 -2.73
CA SER A 126 -13.84 9.51 -2.41
C SER A 126 -14.61 10.31 -1.36
N PRO A 127 -15.86 10.71 -1.64
CA PRO A 127 -16.71 11.35 -0.62
C PRO A 127 -17.17 10.38 0.46
N ASP A 128 -17.02 9.07 0.24
CA ASP A 128 -17.46 8.00 1.15
C ASP A 128 -16.41 7.62 2.20
N LEU A 129 -15.23 8.27 2.14
CA LEU A 129 -14.10 8.02 3.03
C LEU A 129 -13.63 9.31 3.69
N THR A 130 -13.34 9.22 4.98
CA THR A 130 -12.76 10.29 5.79
C THR A 130 -11.31 9.94 6.11
N LEU A 131 -10.37 10.45 5.33
CA LEU A 131 -8.93 10.25 5.59
C LEU A 131 -8.48 11.10 6.79
N ASN A 132 -8.02 10.45 7.86
CA ASN A 132 -7.57 11.08 9.10
C ASN A 132 -6.06 11.34 9.12
N GLU A 133 -5.27 10.40 8.62
CA GLU A 133 -3.81 10.50 8.59
C GLU A 133 -3.24 9.74 7.40
N TRP A 134 -2.15 10.23 6.84
CA TRP A 134 -1.31 9.49 5.91
C TRP A 134 0.16 9.78 6.14
N LYS A 135 1.00 8.82 5.78
CA LYS A 135 2.45 8.95 5.77
C LYS A 135 3.06 8.05 4.72
N LEU A 136 4.24 8.40 4.26
CA LEU A 136 5.03 7.59 3.35
C LEU A 136 6.50 7.69 3.67
N GLY A 137 7.23 6.67 3.24
CA GLY A 137 8.64 6.60 3.50
C GLY A 137 9.26 5.37 2.89
N TYR A 138 10.45 5.06 3.36
CA TYR A 138 11.19 3.90 2.91
C TYR A 138 11.86 3.16 4.07
N THR A 139 12.23 1.91 3.82
CA THR A 139 13.03 1.08 4.73
C THR A 139 14.06 0.24 3.97
N GLY A 140 14.57 -0.85 4.57
CA GLY A 140 15.58 -1.75 4.00
C GLY A 140 16.98 -1.51 4.56
N TYR A 141 17.64 -0.43 4.11
CA TYR A 141 18.98 -0.04 4.62
C TYR A 141 18.92 0.94 5.79
N SER A 142 17.94 1.83 5.76
CA SER A 142 17.59 2.77 6.82
C SER A 142 16.10 3.04 6.71
N SER A 143 15.45 3.35 7.83
CA SER A 143 14.02 3.66 7.84
C SER A 143 13.82 5.16 7.99
N CYS A 144 13.02 5.76 7.11
CA CYS A 144 12.74 7.19 7.14
C CYS A 144 11.32 7.46 6.70
N GLU A 145 10.62 8.30 7.46
CA GLU A 145 9.39 8.94 7.01
C GLU A 145 9.76 10.17 6.18
N VAL A 146 9.24 10.25 4.95
CA VAL A 146 9.58 11.29 3.98
C VAL A 146 8.53 12.38 3.92
N ALA A 147 7.25 12.01 4.07
CA ALA A 147 6.14 12.93 4.13
C ALA A 147 4.99 12.36 4.95
N ARG A 148 4.18 13.26 5.52
CA ARG A 148 2.96 12.94 6.25
C ARG A 148 1.92 14.06 6.13
N GLY A 149 0.68 13.74 6.44
CA GLY A 149 -0.40 14.71 6.54
C GLY A 149 -1.62 14.15 7.25
N THR A 150 -2.63 15.00 7.46
CA THR A 150 -3.77 14.71 8.34
C THR A 150 -5.12 14.85 7.62
N SER A 151 -5.14 14.87 6.29
CA SER A 151 -6.38 14.91 5.52
C SER A 151 -6.19 14.50 4.07
N ALA A 152 -7.30 14.17 3.41
CA ALA A 152 -7.36 14.00 1.95
C ALA A 152 -6.86 15.23 1.19
N LEU A 153 -7.20 16.43 1.66
CA LEU A 153 -6.75 17.68 1.03
C LEU A 153 -5.22 17.81 1.07
N SER A 154 -4.59 17.49 2.21
CA SER A 154 -3.13 17.57 2.32
C SER A 154 -2.43 16.50 1.49
N LEU A 155 -3.03 15.31 1.35
CA LEU A 155 -2.53 14.27 0.45
C LEU A 155 -2.61 14.71 -1.02
N LEU A 156 -3.76 15.22 -1.44
CA LEU A 156 -3.96 15.69 -2.82
C LEU A 156 -3.05 16.87 -3.16
N ALA A 157 -2.77 17.76 -2.20
CA ALA A 157 -1.79 18.83 -2.39
C ALA A 157 -0.35 18.30 -2.52
N TYR A 158 0.01 17.24 -1.79
CA TYR A 158 1.31 16.58 -1.91
C TYR A 158 1.54 15.90 -3.27
N LEU A 159 0.47 15.43 -3.91
CA LEU A 159 0.50 14.73 -5.21
C LEU A 159 0.43 15.67 -6.43
N GLN A 160 0.41 16.99 -6.24
CA GLN A 160 0.36 18.01 -7.31
C GLN A 160 1.76 18.53 -7.69
#